data_AF-H0TLV1-F1
#
_entry.id   AF-H0TLV1-F1
#
_cell.length_a   1.000
_cell.length_b   1.000
_cell.length_c   1.000
_cell.angle_alpha   90.00
_cell.angle_beta   90.00
_cell.angle_gamma   90.00
#
_symmetry.space_group_name_H-M   'P 1'
#
loop_
_entity.id
_entity.type
_entity.pdbx_description
1 polymer ?
#
loop_
_entity_poly.entity_id
_entity_poly.type
_entity_poly.pdbx_seq_one_letter_code
_entity_poly.pdbx_strand_id
1 'polypeptide(L)' 'MATRRIESPPEGARTFVQAMHAYFAEADPIKADEIAVLQLRSLQHHYKATLRLGDIKRIFAEMRGHLSC' A
#
# COMPACT_ATOMS: atom_id res chain seq x y z
N MET A 1 -7.75 23.40 -9.13
CA MET A 1 -6.53 22.59 -8.91
C MET A 1 -6.97 21.14 -8.89
N ALA A 2 -6.59 20.36 -9.91
CA ALA A 2 -7.11 19.01 -10.11
C ALA A 2 -6.47 18.05 -9.09
N THR A 3 -7.17 17.78 -8.00
CA THR A 3 -6.93 16.58 -7.18
C THR A 3 -7.24 15.39 -8.08
N ARG A 4 -6.22 14.91 -8.80
CA ARG A 4 -6.27 13.62 -9.46
C ARG A 4 -6.27 12.59 -8.33
N ARG A 5 -7.46 12.39 -7.75
CA ARG A 5 -7.77 11.24 -6.90
C ARG A 5 -7.22 10.07 -7.67
N ILE A 6 -6.28 9.36 -7.08
CA ILE A 6 -5.92 8.04 -7.56
C ILE A 6 -7.25 7.27 -7.46
N GLU A 7 -7.95 7.14 -8.58
CA GLU A 7 -9.21 6.42 -8.69
C GLU A 7 -8.86 4.94 -8.57
N SER A 8 -8.41 4.55 -7.38
CA SER A 8 -8.16 3.16 -7.07
C SER A 8 -9.49 2.43 -7.24
N PRO A 9 -9.51 1.30 -7.96
CA PRO A 9 -10.66 0.41 -7.94
C PRO A 9 -11.06 0.15 -6.48
N PRO A 10 -12.33 0.33 -6.09
CA PRO A 10 -12.73 0.32 -4.69
C PRO A 10 -12.38 -0.98 -3.96
N GLU A 11 -12.25 -2.10 -4.68
CA GLU A 11 -11.81 -3.38 -4.14
C GLU A 11 -10.29 -3.45 -3.88
N GLY A 12 -9.48 -2.87 -4.78
CA GLY A 12 -8.03 -2.81 -4.61
C GLY A 12 -7.61 -1.88 -3.49
N ALA A 13 -8.29 -0.74 -3.34
CA ALA A 13 -8.03 0.24 -2.27
C ALA A 13 -8.30 -0.34 -0.87
N ARG A 14 -9.41 -1.06 -0.69
CA ARG A 14 -9.75 -1.66 0.61
C ARG A 14 -8.75 -2.73 1.03
N THR A 15 -8.40 -3.62 0.09
CA THR A 15 -7.40 -4.65 0.33
C THR A 15 -6.04 -4.05 0.66
N PHE A 16 -5.67 -2.96 -0.02
CA PHE A 16 -4.43 -2.24 0.23
C PHE A 16 -4.40 -1.59 1.63
N VAL A 17 -5.49 -0.94 2.05
CA VAL A 17 -5.61 -0.34 3.38
C VAL A 17 -5.60 -1.41 4.47
N GLN A 18 -6.28 -2.54 4.27
CA GLN A 18 -6.22 -3.68 5.21
C GLN A 18 -4.80 -4.24 5.33
N ALA A 19 -4.08 -4.41 4.22
CA ALA A 19 -2.69 -4.84 4.23
C ALA A 19 -1.77 -3.81 4.91
N MET A 20 -2.04 -2.51 4.74
CA MET A 20 -1.33 -1.45 5.46
C MET A 20 -1.55 -1.56 6.97
N HIS A 21 -2.79 -1.76 7.43
CA HIS A 21 -3.07 -1.97 8.85
C HIS A 21 -2.40 -3.23 9.38
N ALA A 22 -2.42 -4.34 8.64
CA ALA A 22 -1.73 -5.57 9.01
C ALA A 22 -0.20 -5.36 9.08
N TYR A 23 0.38 -4.62 8.14
CA TYR A 23 1.79 -4.26 8.14
C TYR A 23 2.21 -3.49 9.39
N PHE A 24 1.40 -2.51 9.83
CA PHE A 24 1.70 -1.72 11.02
C PHE A 24 1.33 -2.42 12.34
N ALA A 25 0.43 -3.40 12.31
CA ALA A 25 0.03 -4.18 13.48
C ALA A 25 0.93 -5.39 13.73
N GLU A 26 1.65 -5.86 12.71
CA GLU A 26 2.57 -7.00 12.81
C GLU A 26 3.85 -6.60 13.56
N ALA A 27 4.20 -7.40 14.58
CA ALA A 27 5.38 -7.18 15.40
C ALA A 27 6.63 -7.84 14.80
N ASP A 28 6.44 -8.86 13.96
CA ASP A 28 7.52 -9.55 13.28
C ASP A 28 7.91 -8.83 11.96
N PRO A 29 9.16 -8.35 11.84
CA PRO A 29 9.57 -7.58 10.66
C PRO A 29 9.60 -8.41 9.37
N ILE A 30 9.81 -9.73 9.46
CA ILE A 30 9.83 -10.62 8.30
C ILE A 30 8.40 -10.76 7.75
N LYS A 31 7.43 -11.03 8.64
CA LYS A 31 6.01 -11.11 8.26
C LYS A 31 5.48 -9.77 7.73
N ALA A 32 5.90 -8.66 8.33
CA ALA A 32 5.56 -7.34 7.82
C ALA A 32 6.10 -7.14 6.39
N ASP A 33 7.34 -7.55 6.12
CA ASP A 33 7.89 -7.48 4.77
C ASP A 33 7.17 -8.43 3.79
N GLU A 34 6.70 -9.61 4.21
CA GLU A 34 5.85 -10.47 3.37
C GLU A 34 4.55 -9.78 2.94
N ILE A 35 3.89 -9.06 3.87
CA ILE A 35 2.67 -8.28 3.59
C ILE A 35 2.98 -7.18 2.56
N ALA A 36 4.11 -6.48 2.72
CA ALA A 36 4.53 -5.44 1.79
C ALA A 36 4.87 -6.01 0.40
N VAL A 37 5.50 -7.18 0.32
CA VAL A 37 5.82 -7.87 -0.94
C VAL A 37 4.55 -8.31 -1.68
N LEU A 38 3.54 -8.80 -0.98
CA LEU A 38 2.26 -9.19 -1.58
C LEU A 38 1.57 -7.98 -2.23
N GLN A 39 1.54 -6.84 -1.54
CA GLN A 39 0.98 -5.61 -2.10
C GLN A 39 1.83 -5.06 -3.25
N LEU A 40 3.16 -5.16 -3.16
CA LEU A 40 4.07 -4.79 -4.24
C LEU A 40 3.72 -5.54 -5.53
N ARG A 41 3.60 -6.87 -5.46
CA ARG A 41 3.28 -7.70 -6.64
C ARG A 41 1.91 -7.34 -7.23
N SER A 42 0.92 -7.12 -6.37
CA SER A 42 -0.43 -6.72 -6.80
C SER A 42 -0.40 -5.39 -7.56
N LEU A 43 0.32 -4.39 -7.04
CA LEU A 43 0.47 -3.08 -7.66
C LEU A 43 1.31 -3.12 -8.94
N GLN A 44 2.41 -3.88 -8.95
CA GLN A 44 3.22 -4.09 -10.16
C GLN A 44 2.39 -4.73 -11.27
N HIS A 45 1.55 -5.71 -10.95
CA HIS A 45 0.68 -6.36 -11.91
C HIS A 45 -0.38 -5.40 -12.45
N HIS A 46 -1.01 -4.60 -11.59
CA HIS A 46 -2.10 -3.69 -11.96
C HIS A 46 -1.61 -2.47 -12.75
N TYR A 47 -0.55 -1.81 -12.27
CA TYR A 47 -0.03 -0.57 -12.87
C TYR A 47 1.06 -0.81 -13.92
N LYS A 48 1.49 -2.07 -14.14
CA LYS A 48 2.69 -2.42 -14.94
C LYS A 48 3.92 -1.57 -14.59
N ALA A 49 3.99 -1.12 -13.34
CA ALA A 49 4.99 -0.16 -12.89
C ALA A 49 6.14 -0.89 -12.19
N THR A 50 7.36 -0.39 -12.34
CA THR A 50 8.56 -0.90 -11.66
C THR A 50 8.64 -0.36 -10.24
N LEU A 51 7.64 -0.69 -9.42
CA LEU A 51 7.64 -0.33 -7.99
C LEU A 51 8.68 -1.14 -7.24
N ARG A 52 9.31 -0.57 -6.21
CA ARG A 52 10.16 -1.28 -5.26
C ARG A 52 9.46 -1.39 -3.91
N LEU A 53 9.96 -2.29 -3.06
CA LEU A 53 9.44 -2.48 -1.71
C LEU A 53 9.49 -1.18 -0.87
N GLY A 54 10.54 -0.37 -1.06
CA GLY A 54 10.67 0.93 -0.43
C GLY A 54 9.57 1.92 -0.84
N ASP A 55 9.11 1.87 -2.09
CA ASP A 55 8.01 2.71 -2.57
C ASP A 55 6.70 2.31 -1.88
N ILE A 56 6.44 1.02 -1.69
CA ILE A 56 5.25 0.53 -0.98
C ILE A 56 5.25 0.98 0.49
N LYS A 57 6.39 0.86 1.18
CA LYS A 57 6.52 1.34 2.56
C LYS A 57 6.25 2.85 2.65
N ARG A 58 6.71 3.62 1.66
CA ARG A 58 6.45 5.07 1.59
C ARG A 58 4.98 5.38 1.34
N ILE A 59 4.32 4.66 0.42
CA ILE A 59 2.89 4.81 0.13
C ILE A 59 2.04 4.44 1.35
N PHE A 60 2.40 3.39 2.08
CA PHE A 60 1.76 3.04 3.36
C PHE A 60 1.88 4.17 4.38
N ALA A 61 3.06 4.77 4.53
CA ALA A 61 3.26 5.89 5.45
C ALA A 61 2.45 7.14 5.03
N GLU A 62 2.44 7.46 3.74
CA GLU A 62 1.70 8.61 3.18
C GLU A 62 0.18 8.43 3.34
N MET A 63 -0.35 7.24 3.01
CA MET A 63 -1.76 6.93 3.20
C MET A 63 -2.18 6.94 4.67
N ARG A 64 -1.34 6.44 5.58
CA ARG A 64 -1.61 6.52 7.03
C ARG A 64 -1.74 7.97 7.49
N GLY A 65 -0.90 8.87 6.98
CA GLY A 65 -0.98 10.30 7.26
C GLY A 65 -2.25 10.94 6.68
N HIS A 66 -2.72 10.49 5.53
CA HIS A 66 -3.96 10.98 4.91
C HIS A 66 -5.25 10.45 5.59
N LEU A 67 -5.22 9.24 6.15
CA LEU A 67 -6.35 8.62 6.84
C LEU A 67 -6.53 9.10 8.29
N SER A 68 -5.59 9.89 8.81
CA SER A 68 -5.63 10.44 10.19
C SER A 68 -6.10 11.90 10.24
N CYS A 69 -6.80 12.37 9.20
CA CYS A 69 -7.42 13.71 9.11
C CYS A 69 -8.95 13.60 9.04
#